data_AF-A0A1W9UGE3-F1
#
_entry.id   AF-A0A1W9UGE3-F1
#
_cell.length_a   1.000
_cell.length_b   1.000
_cell.length_c   1.000
_cell.angle_alpha   90.00
_cell.angle_beta   90.00
_cell.angle_gamma   90.00
#
_symmetry.space_group_name_H-M   'P 1'
#
loop_
_entity.id
_entity.type
_entity.pdbx_description
1 polymer ?
#
loop_
_entity_poly.entity_id
_entity_poly.type
_entity_poly.pdbx_seq_one_letter_code
_entity_poly.pdbx_strand_id
1 'polypeptide(L)'
;MTEKWYEILIDVPVAAADLLCYHLNDLGSVGVVVEERDLDTFIPPDPDETDGDSFTVKAYFAAGVNMPMLRLQIMDCLRGMSYEFPQLDKVDIRVGEIGQQDWAEDWKQHFSTTHIGSRLIIKPSWEEYTPKADDVVVTLDPGMAFGTGTHGTTHLCLQMLAQLFVAEAGCAAPRRVLDVGTGSGILAIAAAALGAQEVVACDIDPQACVTARENIIQNGCEEVISVTDSLLEELGYDFDVILANILAEENIRLAVPLLERLQSLLCQVAVGDEIILPKEVRHHVKTVLRLAKGSELLLGDGQGSCCRCSLARLDGDVVAVVNECSFNEQTALPVELFQGLPGGDKFELVLQKNTELGVSRFYPLVTERSQFKVPGHKLDRKMERWQRIVNEAARQSQRAWLPCVERPAAVAHGLAQSNAELKLLLWEQGTRPLKTVLPSNTPAGVAVFIGPEGGLTSAEVDVAQKSGFIPVSMGPRILRTETAGLTIAAILQFQYGDFDLLPEHHLTPPI
;
A
#
# COMPACT_ATOMS: atom_id res chain seq x y z
N MET A 1 -13.90 41.58 -30.70
CA MET A 1 -14.72 40.44 -31.15
C MET A 1 -14.48 39.36 -30.12
N THR A 2 -15.50 38.97 -29.37
CA THR A 2 -15.41 37.93 -28.34
C THR A 2 -15.08 36.60 -29.02
N GLU A 3 -13.98 35.95 -28.63
CA GLU A 3 -13.66 34.62 -29.13
C GLU A 3 -14.69 33.64 -28.54
N LYS A 4 -15.34 32.87 -29.40
CA LYS A 4 -16.38 31.90 -29.02
C LYS A 4 -15.79 30.50 -29.04
N TRP A 5 -15.90 29.77 -27.95
CA TRP A 5 -15.47 28.39 -27.84
C TRP A 5 -16.64 27.44 -28.11
N TYR A 6 -16.33 26.22 -28.53
CA TYR A 6 -17.32 25.17 -28.75
C TYR A 6 -17.15 24.07 -27.72
N GLU A 7 -18.24 23.71 -27.04
CA GLU A 7 -18.34 22.52 -26.19
C GLU A 7 -19.05 21.43 -26.97
N ILE A 8 -18.48 20.23 -26.97
CA ILE A 8 -19.06 19.05 -27.59
C ILE A 8 -19.31 18.01 -26.50
N LEU A 9 -20.55 17.54 -26.39
CA LEU A 9 -20.94 16.49 -25.43
C LEU A 9 -21.37 15.24 -26.18
N ILE A 10 -20.82 14.09 -25.77
CA ILE A 10 -21.05 12.79 -26.38
C ILE A 10 -21.25 11.75 -25.28
N ASP A 11 -22.41 11.09 -25.30
CA ASP A 11 -22.71 10.00 -24.36
C ASP A 11 -22.16 8.69 -24.93
N VAL A 12 -21.27 8.03 -24.19
CA VAL A 12 -20.59 6.81 -24.64
C VAL A 12 -20.55 5.75 -23.55
N PRO A 13 -20.45 4.45 -23.89
CA PRO A 13 -20.19 3.41 -22.91
C PRO A 13 -18.87 3.68 -22.17
N VAL A 14 -18.80 3.31 -20.89
CA VAL A 14 -17.58 3.45 -20.05
C VAL A 14 -16.33 2.97 -20.78
N ALA A 15 -16.39 1.76 -21.34
CA ALA A 15 -15.26 1.14 -22.04
C ALA A 15 -14.80 1.89 -23.32
N ALA A 16 -15.60 2.82 -23.83
CA ALA A 16 -15.29 3.63 -25.01
C ALA A 16 -14.84 5.06 -24.68
N ALA A 17 -14.96 5.49 -23.40
CA ALA A 17 -14.72 6.86 -22.99
C ALA A 17 -13.26 7.30 -23.21
N ASP A 18 -12.29 6.53 -22.74
CA ASP A 18 -10.87 6.85 -22.87
C ASP A 18 -10.42 6.94 -24.33
N LEU A 19 -10.87 5.98 -25.15
CA LEU A 19 -10.55 5.94 -26.57
C LEU A 19 -11.14 7.15 -27.31
N LEU A 20 -12.37 7.55 -26.97
CA LEU A 20 -12.97 8.76 -27.52
C LEU A 20 -12.20 10.02 -27.08
N CYS A 21 -11.77 10.11 -25.82
CA CYS A 21 -10.98 11.24 -25.32
C CYS A 21 -9.68 11.41 -26.11
N TYR A 22 -8.98 10.30 -26.38
CA TYR A 22 -7.77 10.29 -27.20
C TYR A 22 -8.03 10.86 -28.60
N HIS A 23 -9.09 10.39 -29.27
CA HIS A 23 -9.43 10.88 -30.61
C HIS A 23 -9.87 12.34 -30.63
N LEU A 24 -10.61 12.80 -29.61
CA LEU A 24 -11.01 14.21 -29.51
C LEU A 24 -9.79 15.12 -29.30
N ASN A 25 -8.79 14.69 -28.54
CA ASN A 25 -7.51 15.38 -28.43
C ASN A 25 -6.75 15.43 -29.77
N ASP A 26 -6.68 14.33 -30.51
CA ASP A 26 -6.02 14.28 -31.84
C ASP A 26 -6.72 15.19 -32.87
N LEU A 27 -8.04 15.37 -32.74
CA LEU A 27 -8.83 16.31 -33.54
C LEU A 27 -8.64 17.78 -33.14
N GLY A 28 -7.79 18.07 -32.14
CA GLY A 28 -7.44 19.42 -31.72
C GLY A 28 -8.30 19.97 -30.58
N SER A 29 -8.86 19.11 -29.74
CA SER A 29 -9.47 19.54 -28.48
C SER A 29 -8.42 20.17 -27.57
N VAL A 30 -8.81 21.24 -26.87
CA VAL A 30 -7.97 21.95 -25.89
C VAL A 30 -8.13 21.36 -24.48
N GLY A 31 -9.19 20.58 -24.24
CA GLY A 31 -9.41 19.86 -23.00
C GLY A 31 -10.58 18.89 -23.13
N VAL A 32 -10.50 17.78 -22.40
CA VAL A 32 -11.55 16.75 -22.38
C VAL A 32 -11.87 16.39 -20.93
N VAL A 33 -13.14 16.30 -20.59
CA VAL A 33 -13.65 15.95 -19.26
C VAL A 33 -14.64 14.79 -19.40
N VAL A 34 -14.50 13.78 -18.55
CA VAL A 34 -15.45 12.68 -18.45
C VAL A 34 -16.28 12.89 -17.19
N GLU A 35 -17.59 13.08 -17.33
CA GLU A 35 -18.49 13.14 -16.17
C GLU A 35 -18.91 11.73 -15.77
N GLU A 36 -18.38 11.28 -14.63
CA GLU A 36 -18.81 10.07 -13.93
C GLU A 36 -20.10 10.32 -13.14
N ARG A 37 -20.92 9.28 -12.90
CA ARG A 37 -22.06 9.38 -11.99
C ARG A 37 -21.58 9.61 -10.56
N ASP A 38 -22.42 10.25 -9.74
CA ASP A 38 -22.28 10.26 -8.29
C ASP A 38 -22.29 8.80 -7.76
N LEU A 39 -21.11 8.26 -7.47
CA LEU A 39 -20.95 6.97 -6.80
C LEU A 39 -21.33 7.10 -5.32
N ASP A 40 -22.21 6.21 -4.86
CA ASP A 40 -22.53 6.11 -3.44
C ASP A 40 -21.30 5.53 -2.71
N THR A 41 -20.72 6.32 -1.81
CA THR A 41 -19.29 6.27 -1.41
C THR A 41 -18.91 5.08 -0.50
N PHE A 42 -19.81 4.12 -0.29
CA PHE A 42 -19.68 3.08 0.73
C PHE A 42 -19.87 1.65 0.23
N ILE A 43 -20.07 1.45 -1.08
CA ILE A 43 -20.14 0.11 -1.68
C ILE A 43 -19.09 0.07 -2.80
N PRO A 44 -18.00 -0.70 -2.65
CA PRO A 44 -17.09 -0.96 -3.75
C PRO A 44 -17.90 -1.60 -4.89
N PRO A 45 -17.82 -1.09 -6.13
CA PRO A 45 -18.49 -1.71 -7.26
C PRO A 45 -18.01 -3.16 -7.43
N ASP A 46 -18.92 -4.06 -7.75
CA ASP A 46 -18.57 -5.45 -8.04
C ASP A 46 -17.74 -5.47 -9.35
N PRO A 47 -16.53 -6.04 -9.38
CA PRO A 47 -15.72 -6.11 -10.59
C PRO A 47 -16.39 -6.92 -11.73
N ASP A 48 -17.42 -7.72 -11.42
CA ASP A 48 -18.24 -8.43 -12.40
C ASP A 48 -19.59 -7.73 -12.70
N GLU A 49 -19.91 -6.60 -12.05
CA GLU A 49 -21.03 -5.74 -12.45
C GLU A 49 -20.65 -4.97 -13.72
N THR A 50 -21.09 -5.48 -14.88
CA THR A 50 -21.23 -4.63 -16.06
C THR A 50 -22.44 -3.74 -15.86
N ASP A 51 -22.29 -2.68 -15.06
CA ASP A 51 -23.28 -1.61 -15.02
C ASP A 51 -23.41 -1.04 -16.44
N GLY A 52 -24.63 -1.10 -16.96
CA GLY A 52 -24.97 -0.56 -18.28
C GLY A 52 -25.04 0.96 -18.25
N ASP A 53 -23.99 1.62 -17.77
CA ASP A 53 -23.93 3.06 -17.63
C ASP A 53 -23.06 3.70 -18.74
N SER A 54 -23.56 4.81 -19.27
CA SER A 54 -22.86 5.65 -20.25
C SER A 54 -22.22 6.84 -19.53
N PHE A 55 -20.97 7.15 -19.85
CA PHE A 55 -20.34 8.40 -19.45
C PHE A 55 -20.66 9.51 -20.44
N THR A 56 -20.68 10.76 -19.96
CA THR A 56 -20.74 11.93 -20.84
C THR A 56 -19.32 12.47 -21.02
N VAL A 57 -18.79 12.38 -22.24
CA VAL A 57 -17.50 12.99 -22.60
C VAL A 57 -17.76 14.41 -23.10
N LYS A 58 -17.12 15.40 -22.46
CA LYS A 58 -17.13 16.81 -22.84
C LYS A 58 -15.79 17.21 -23.43
N ALA A 59 -15.77 17.77 -24.63
CA ALA A 59 -14.56 18.26 -25.29
C ALA A 59 -14.70 19.72 -25.71
N TYR A 60 -13.61 20.47 -25.61
CA TYR A 60 -13.58 21.92 -25.82
C TYR A 60 -12.70 22.30 -27.01
N PHE A 61 -13.25 23.07 -27.95
CA PHE A 61 -12.55 23.51 -29.16
C PHE A 61 -12.47 25.04 -29.25
N ALA A 62 -11.32 25.53 -29.71
CA ALA A 62 -11.05 26.96 -29.84
C ALA A 62 -11.90 27.66 -30.92
N ALA A 63 -12.03 28.98 -30.77
CA ALA A 63 -12.69 29.83 -31.75
C ALA A 63 -11.97 29.76 -33.11
N GLY A 64 -12.70 29.38 -34.17
CA GLY A 64 -12.16 29.30 -35.54
C GLY A 64 -12.11 27.89 -36.14
N VAL A 65 -12.44 26.85 -35.36
CA VAL A 65 -12.59 25.49 -35.90
C VAL A 65 -13.82 25.43 -36.82
N ASN A 66 -13.67 24.74 -37.95
CA ASN A 66 -14.77 24.50 -38.88
C ASN A 66 -15.71 23.43 -38.30
N MET A 67 -16.72 23.86 -37.53
CA MET A 67 -17.63 22.96 -36.82
C MET A 67 -18.34 21.92 -37.70
N PRO A 68 -18.82 22.24 -38.91
CA PRO A 68 -19.33 21.24 -39.84
C PRO A 68 -18.31 20.13 -40.18
N MET A 69 -17.04 20.50 -40.40
CA MET A 69 -15.98 19.53 -40.69
C MET A 69 -15.62 18.71 -39.44
N LEU A 70 -15.44 19.38 -38.30
CA LEU A 70 -15.12 18.71 -37.04
C LEU A 70 -16.21 17.70 -36.65
N ARG A 71 -17.49 18.07 -36.81
CA ARG A 71 -18.61 17.16 -36.55
C ARG A 71 -18.54 15.91 -37.44
N LEU A 72 -18.19 16.05 -38.72
CA LEU A 72 -18.02 14.90 -39.63
C LEU A 72 -16.85 14.02 -39.19
N GLN A 73 -15.72 14.60 -38.78
CA GLN A 73 -14.56 13.85 -38.28
C GLN A 73 -14.87 13.07 -37.00
N ILE A 74 -15.60 13.69 -36.06
CA ILE A 74 -16.06 13.01 -34.84
C ILE A 74 -17.05 11.89 -35.18
N MET A 75 -17.97 12.11 -36.13
CA MET A 75 -18.89 11.05 -36.58
C MET A 75 -18.18 9.88 -37.23
N ASP A 76 -17.16 10.14 -38.05
CA ASP A 76 -16.36 9.08 -38.68
C ASP A 76 -15.51 8.32 -37.63
N CYS A 77 -15.00 9.02 -36.61
CA CYS A 77 -14.34 8.39 -35.46
C CYS A 77 -15.29 7.45 -34.71
N LEU A 78 -16.49 7.93 -34.35
CA LEU A 78 -17.50 7.14 -33.65
C LEU A 78 -17.94 5.91 -34.46
N ARG A 79 -18.05 6.04 -35.79
CA ARG A 79 -18.29 4.89 -36.70
C ARG A 79 -17.11 3.92 -36.76
N GLY A 80 -15.88 4.41 -36.70
CA GLY A 80 -14.70 3.55 -36.61
C GLY A 80 -14.73 2.70 -35.34
N MET A 81 -15.17 3.30 -34.24
CA MET A 81 -15.32 2.65 -32.94
C MET A 81 -16.55 1.74 -32.85
N SER A 82 -17.54 1.89 -33.75
CA SER A 82 -18.79 1.12 -33.68
C SER A 82 -18.63 -0.37 -33.98
N TYR A 83 -17.49 -0.79 -34.54
CA TYR A 83 -17.15 -2.20 -34.71
C TYR A 83 -16.96 -2.91 -33.36
N GLU A 84 -16.31 -2.25 -32.41
CA GLU A 84 -16.07 -2.77 -31.05
C GLU A 84 -17.21 -2.36 -30.09
N PHE A 85 -17.83 -1.20 -30.34
CA PHE A 85 -18.90 -0.65 -29.51
C PHE A 85 -20.15 -0.34 -30.35
N PRO A 86 -21.03 -1.33 -30.62
CA PRO A 86 -22.19 -1.15 -31.52
C PRO A 86 -23.15 -0.02 -31.15
N GLN A 87 -23.14 0.40 -29.87
CA GLN A 87 -23.95 1.48 -29.33
C GLN A 87 -23.55 2.87 -29.89
N LEU A 88 -22.33 3.00 -30.43
CA LEU A 88 -21.80 4.26 -30.98
C LEU A 88 -22.32 4.60 -32.38
N ASP A 89 -22.95 3.66 -33.09
CA ASP A 89 -23.44 3.86 -34.47
C ASP A 89 -24.52 4.95 -34.57
N LYS A 90 -25.22 5.25 -33.46
CA LYS A 90 -26.31 6.24 -33.39
C LYS A 90 -26.21 7.16 -32.18
N VAL A 91 -25.01 7.61 -31.84
CA VAL A 91 -24.83 8.57 -30.73
C VAL A 91 -25.09 10.00 -31.22
N ASP A 92 -25.85 10.74 -30.42
CA ASP A 92 -26.12 12.15 -30.66
C ASP A 92 -24.95 13.02 -30.15
N ILE A 93 -24.36 13.80 -31.07
CA ILE A 93 -23.35 14.79 -30.73
C ILE A 93 -24.05 16.11 -30.41
N ARG A 94 -24.00 16.53 -29.14
CA ARG A 94 -24.54 17.82 -28.67
C ARG A 94 -23.44 18.88 -28.74
N VAL A 95 -23.78 20.09 -29.16
CA VAL A 95 -22.82 21.20 -29.32
C VAL A 95 -23.35 22.44 -28.62
N GLY A 96 -22.55 23.01 -27.71
CA GLY A 96 -22.77 24.30 -27.05
C GLY A 96 -21.78 25.37 -27.51
N GLU A 97 -22.17 26.65 -27.47
CA GLU A 97 -21.24 27.78 -27.62
C GLU A 97 -20.95 28.35 -26.22
N ILE A 98 -19.66 28.49 -25.88
CA ILE A 98 -19.20 29.08 -24.61
C ILE A 98 -18.51 30.41 -24.89
N GLY A 99 -18.84 31.46 -24.13
CA GLY A 99 -18.17 32.75 -24.21
C GLY A 99 -16.82 32.76 -23.47
N GLN A 100 -15.81 33.45 -24.00
CA GLN A 100 -14.48 33.60 -23.37
C GLN A 100 -14.52 34.24 -21.96
N GLN A 101 -15.56 35.04 -21.65
CA GLN A 101 -15.76 35.61 -20.32
C GLN A 101 -16.26 34.58 -19.30
N ASP A 102 -17.01 33.56 -19.73
CA ASP A 102 -17.39 32.44 -18.86
C ASP A 102 -16.19 31.49 -18.68
N TRP A 103 -15.37 31.26 -19.71
CA TRP A 103 -14.25 30.30 -19.59
C TRP A 103 -13.11 30.73 -18.66
N ALA A 104 -12.81 32.03 -18.55
CA ALA A 104 -11.74 32.52 -17.66
C ALA A 104 -12.23 32.88 -16.24
N GLU A 105 -13.54 33.06 -16.04
CA GLU A 105 -14.14 33.35 -14.74
C GLU A 105 -14.88 32.17 -14.11
N ASP A 106 -15.46 31.23 -14.87
CA ASP A 106 -16.27 30.12 -14.30
C ASP A 106 -15.45 29.16 -13.43
N TRP A 107 -14.18 28.88 -13.76
CA TRP A 107 -13.35 28.05 -12.88
C TRP A 107 -12.93 28.80 -11.60
N LYS A 108 -12.79 30.13 -11.68
CA LYS A 108 -12.48 30.97 -10.50
C LYS A 108 -13.68 31.11 -9.57
N GLN A 109 -14.90 31.08 -10.11
CA GLN A 109 -16.13 31.21 -9.32
C GLN A 109 -16.44 29.99 -8.43
N HIS A 110 -15.83 28.83 -8.70
CA HIS A 110 -16.03 27.59 -7.93
C HIS A 110 -14.90 27.26 -6.94
N PHE A 111 -13.75 27.94 -7.04
CA PHE A 111 -12.63 27.77 -6.09
C PHE A 111 -12.63 28.88 -5.06
N SER A 112 -13.17 28.55 -3.88
CA SER A 112 -13.12 29.40 -2.70
C SER A 112 -12.17 28.82 -1.66
N THR A 113 -11.67 29.68 -0.79
CA THR A 113 -10.86 29.30 0.36
C THR A 113 -11.54 28.18 1.15
N THR A 114 -10.88 27.03 1.21
CA THR A 114 -11.39 25.80 1.82
C THR A 114 -10.67 25.52 3.14
N HIS A 115 -11.46 25.23 4.17
CA HIS A 115 -10.95 24.84 5.48
C HIS A 115 -10.84 23.31 5.56
N ILE A 116 -9.63 22.82 5.80
CA ILE A 116 -9.34 21.40 5.98
C ILE A 116 -8.99 21.14 7.45
N GLY A 117 -9.87 20.44 8.16
CA GLY A 117 -9.70 20.18 9.59
C GLY A 117 -9.71 21.47 10.43
N SER A 118 -8.88 21.51 11.47
CA SER A 118 -8.87 22.62 12.44
C SER A 118 -7.90 23.76 12.09
N ARG A 119 -6.89 23.50 11.26
CA ARG A 119 -5.76 24.43 11.04
C ARG A 119 -5.37 24.61 9.59
N LEU A 120 -5.60 23.64 8.69
CA LEU A 120 -5.11 23.73 7.31
C LEU A 120 -6.11 24.50 6.44
N ILE A 121 -5.64 25.52 5.73
CA ILE A 121 -6.43 26.38 4.84
C ILE A 121 -5.85 26.28 3.44
N ILE A 122 -6.66 25.95 2.46
CA ILE A 122 -6.27 25.96 1.05
C ILE A 122 -6.97 27.14 0.39
N LYS A 123 -6.21 28.06 -0.18
CA LYS A 123 -6.74 29.22 -0.88
C LYS A 123 -6.13 29.37 -2.28
N PRO A 124 -6.86 29.95 -3.24
CA PRO A 124 -6.23 30.41 -4.47
C PRO A 124 -5.43 31.70 -4.25
N SER A 125 -4.54 32.05 -5.18
CA SER A 125 -3.70 33.26 -5.10
C SER A 125 -4.50 34.56 -5.17
N TRP A 126 -5.66 34.54 -5.84
CA TRP A 126 -6.50 35.73 -6.04
C TRP A 126 -7.49 36.00 -4.90
N GLU A 127 -7.66 35.09 -3.94
CA GLU A 127 -8.44 35.35 -2.73
C GLU A 127 -7.56 35.83 -1.58
N GLU A 128 -7.98 36.93 -0.95
CA GLU A 128 -7.39 37.41 0.29
C GLU A 128 -7.95 36.63 1.48
N TYR A 129 -7.05 36.10 2.31
CA TYR A 129 -7.40 35.43 3.55
C TYR A 129 -6.56 36.01 4.68
N THR A 130 -7.20 36.34 5.80
CA THR A 130 -6.51 36.80 7.01
C THR A 130 -6.35 35.60 7.97
N PRO A 131 -5.14 35.06 8.15
CA PRO A 131 -4.92 33.87 8.98
C PRO A 131 -5.24 34.15 10.45
N LYS A 132 -5.89 33.20 11.12
CA LYS A 132 -5.96 33.14 12.59
C LYS A 132 -4.64 32.57 13.14
N ALA A 133 -4.44 32.70 14.45
CA ALA A 133 -3.17 32.37 15.10
C ALA A 133 -2.64 30.95 14.84
N ASP A 134 -3.53 29.98 14.60
CA ASP A 134 -3.17 28.57 14.39
C ASP A 134 -3.33 28.11 12.94
N ASP A 135 -3.77 28.99 12.02
CA ASP A 135 -4.03 28.64 10.64
C ASP A 135 -2.72 28.44 9.86
N VAL A 136 -2.67 27.35 9.10
CA VAL A 136 -1.63 26.97 8.16
C VAL A 136 -2.20 27.18 6.76
N VAL A 137 -1.70 28.18 6.04
CA VAL A 137 -2.26 28.57 4.75
C VAL A 137 -1.40 28.03 3.62
N VAL A 138 -2.01 27.23 2.76
CA VAL A 138 -1.46 26.75 1.49
C VAL A 138 -2.14 27.51 0.36
N THR A 139 -1.34 28.17 -0.47
CA THR A 139 -1.80 28.84 -1.67
C THR A 139 -1.64 27.90 -2.85
N LEU A 140 -2.73 27.50 -3.49
CA LEU A 140 -2.69 26.67 -4.69
C LEU A 140 -3.62 27.25 -5.73
N ASP A 141 -3.06 27.63 -6.88
CA ASP A 141 -3.86 27.99 -8.04
C ASP A 141 -4.27 26.71 -8.79
N PRO A 142 -5.55 26.55 -9.14
CA PRO A 142 -5.98 25.46 -9.99
C PRO A 142 -5.29 25.61 -11.36
N GLY A 143 -4.57 24.57 -11.74
CA GLY A 143 -3.84 24.47 -13.01
C GLY A 143 -4.29 23.25 -13.81
N MET A 144 -3.66 23.04 -14.98
CA MET A 144 -3.95 21.90 -15.86
C MET A 144 -3.49 20.55 -15.30
N ALA A 145 -2.69 20.54 -14.22
CA ALA A 145 -2.27 19.33 -13.53
C ALA A 145 -3.32 18.94 -12.47
N PHE A 146 -3.73 17.67 -12.48
CA PHE A 146 -4.63 17.06 -11.50
C PHE A 146 -4.23 17.38 -10.05
N GLY A 147 -5.22 17.60 -9.17
CA GLY A 147 -5.02 17.77 -7.72
C GLY A 147 -5.19 19.20 -7.21
N THR A 148 -6.40 19.75 -7.33
CA THR A 148 -6.78 21.09 -6.84
C THR A 148 -7.07 21.16 -5.34
N GLY A 149 -6.93 20.05 -4.60
CA GLY A 149 -7.29 19.96 -3.18
C GLY A 149 -8.78 19.75 -2.90
N THR A 150 -9.66 19.96 -3.87
CA THR A 150 -11.14 19.87 -3.73
C THR A 150 -11.72 18.53 -4.19
N HIS A 151 -10.94 17.68 -4.86
CA HIS A 151 -11.35 16.32 -5.19
C HIS A 151 -11.49 15.49 -3.90
N GLY A 152 -12.56 14.69 -3.78
CA GLY A 152 -12.91 14.01 -2.53
C GLY A 152 -11.76 13.20 -1.91
N THR A 153 -10.96 12.53 -2.77
CA THR A 153 -9.78 11.76 -2.35
C THR A 153 -8.65 12.63 -1.80
N THR A 154 -8.34 13.76 -2.45
CA THR A 154 -7.32 14.71 -1.99
C THR A 154 -7.76 15.39 -0.70
N HIS A 155 -9.03 15.79 -0.59
CA HIS A 155 -9.58 16.40 0.63
C HIS A 155 -9.49 15.44 1.83
N LEU A 156 -9.81 14.15 1.65
CA LEU A 156 -9.65 13.14 2.70
C LEU A 156 -8.19 12.97 3.13
N CYS A 157 -7.25 12.95 2.18
CA CYS A 157 -5.82 12.86 2.49
C CYS A 157 -5.34 14.09 3.27
N LEU A 158 -5.74 15.30 2.85
CA LEU A 158 -5.39 16.55 3.54
C LEU A 158 -5.98 16.61 4.96
N GLN A 159 -7.21 16.11 5.15
CA GLN A 159 -7.84 16.05 6.47
C GLN A 159 -7.11 15.08 7.39
N MET A 160 -6.73 13.90 6.89
CA MET A 160 -5.94 12.92 7.65
C MET A 160 -4.56 13.48 7.98
N LEU A 161 -3.89 14.10 7.01
CA LEU A 161 -2.59 14.73 7.20
C LEU A 161 -2.66 15.84 8.25
N ALA A 162 -3.67 16.71 8.19
CA ALA A 162 -3.87 17.74 9.21
C ALA A 162 -4.04 17.13 10.62
N GLN A 163 -4.71 15.99 10.76
CA GLN A 163 -4.84 15.28 12.04
C GLN A 163 -3.51 14.71 12.54
N LEU A 164 -2.67 14.16 11.65
CA LEU A 164 -1.36 13.60 12.03
C LEU A 164 -0.41 14.64 12.63
N PHE A 165 -0.55 15.90 12.23
CA PHE A 165 0.26 17.02 12.73
C PHE A 165 -0.36 17.77 13.91
N VAL A 166 -1.56 17.36 14.37
CA VAL A 166 -2.11 17.83 15.65
C VAL A 166 -1.49 17.01 16.76
N ALA A 167 -0.78 17.69 17.67
CA ALA A 167 -0.24 17.10 18.89
C ALA A 167 -1.39 16.74 19.87
N GLU A 168 -2.16 15.70 19.58
CA GLU A 168 -2.97 15.04 20.59
C GLU A 168 -2.04 14.17 21.45
N ALA A 169 -1.62 14.74 22.59
CA ALA A 169 -0.98 14.11 23.75
C ALA A 169 -0.24 12.78 23.49
N GLY A 170 0.98 12.85 22.93
CA GLY A 170 1.99 11.79 23.07
C GLY A 170 2.75 11.37 21.82
N CYS A 171 2.34 11.76 20.61
CA CYS A 171 3.08 11.43 19.38
C CYS A 171 3.83 12.66 18.86
N ALA A 172 5.11 12.48 18.51
CA ALA A 172 5.89 13.51 17.83
C ALA A 172 5.33 13.74 16.41
N ALA A 173 5.33 14.99 15.94
CA ALA A 173 4.92 15.29 14.57
C ALA A 173 5.85 14.58 13.57
N PRO A 174 5.32 14.09 12.43
CA PRO A 174 6.13 13.46 11.39
C PRO A 174 7.25 14.41 10.93
N ARG A 175 8.49 13.93 10.88
CA ARG A 175 9.64 14.70 10.41
C ARG A 175 9.86 14.52 8.91
N ARG A 176 9.84 13.27 8.44
CA ARG A 176 10.08 12.86 7.05
C ARG A 176 8.81 12.38 6.40
N VAL A 177 8.39 13.03 5.33
CA VAL A 177 7.17 12.68 4.58
C VAL A 177 7.51 12.36 3.13
N LEU A 178 6.94 11.30 2.59
CA LEU A 178 6.96 10.98 1.16
C LEU A 178 5.59 11.26 0.56
N ASP A 179 5.56 11.94 -0.59
CA ASP A 179 4.37 12.15 -1.41
C ASP A 179 4.57 11.46 -2.77
N VAL A 180 3.91 10.31 -2.96
CA VAL A 180 4.01 9.47 -4.16
C VAL A 180 2.89 9.83 -5.14
N GLY A 181 3.28 10.12 -6.38
CA GLY A 181 2.38 10.68 -7.39
C GLY A 181 2.00 12.11 -7.04
N THR A 182 3.01 12.95 -6.77
CA THR A 182 2.82 14.27 -6.16
C THR A 182 1.92 15.20 -6.99
N GLY A 183 1.83 15.03 -8.32
CA GLY A 183 0.97 15.82 -9.18
C GLY A 183 1.24 17.32 -9.04
N SER A 184 0.26 18.08 -8.55
CA SER A 184 0.37 19.51 -8.26
C SER A 184 1.28 19.85 -7.07
N GLY A 185 1.69 18.87 -6.26
CA GLY A 185 2.45 19.07 -5.03
C GLY A 185 1.61 19.41 -3.80
N ILE A 186 0.27 19.42 -3.89
CA ILE A 186 -0.60 19.90 -2.81
C ILE A 186 -0.40 19.15 -1.48
N LEU A 187 -0.24 17.83 -1.51
CA LEU A 187 -0.03 17.02 -0.31
C LEU A 187 1.36 17.26 0.29
N ALA A 188 2.40 17.33 -0.54
CA ALA A 188 3.75 17.70 -0.12
C ALA A 188 3.81 19.11 0.52
N ILE A 189 3.17 20.10 -0.11
CA ILE A 189 3.11 21.48 0.38
C ILE A 189 2.35 21.55 1.70
N ALA A 190 1.21 20.85 1.81
CA ALA A 190 0.45 20.77 3.06
C ALA A 190 1.27 20.14 4.19
N ALA A 191 2.02 19.05 3.91
CA ALA A 191 2.87 18.40 4.89
C ALA A 191 3.97 19.34 5.41
N ALA A 192 4.66 20.05 4.51
CA ALA A 192 5.66 21.04 4.89
C ALA A 192 5.05 22.18 5.70
N ALA A 193 3.92 22.72 5.26
CA ALA A 193 3.24 23.82 5.94
C ALA A 193 2.74 23.43 7.34
N LEU A 194 2.34 22.17 7.54
CA LEU A 194 1.93 21.61 8.83
C LEU A 194 3.11 21.34 9.78
N GLY A 195 4.36 21.37 9.28
CA GLY A 195 5.57 21.30 10.09
C GLY A 195 6.45 20.08 9.85
N ALA A 196 6.31 19.38 8.72
CA ALA A 196 7.30 18.37 8.32
C ALA A 196 8.70 19.01 8.18
N GLN A 197 9.74 18.29 8.57
CA GLN A 197 11.13 18.78 8.48
C GLN A 197 11.75 18.50 7.11
N GLU A 198 11.34 17.42 6.46
CA GLU A 198 11.83 16.99 5.16
C GLU A 198 10.69 16.29 4.41
N VAL A 199 10.44 16.71 3.17
CA VAL A 199 9.41 16.12 2.31
C VAL A 199 10.04 15.73 0.98
N VAL A 200 9.77 14.52 0.52
CA VAL A 200 10.14 14.06 -0.82
C VAL A 200 8.85 13.94 -1.64
N ALA A 201 8.73 14.76 -2.67
CA ALA A 201 7.65 14.74 -3.64
C ALA A 201 8.12 13.98 -4.88
N CYS A 202 7.49 12.84 -5.18
CA CYS A 202 7.91 11.94 -6.24
C CYS A 202 6.79 11.81 -7.28
N ASP A 203 7.12 11.99 -8.56
CA ASP A 203 6.19 11.72 -9.64
C ASP A 203 6.94 11.21 -10.88
N ILE A 204 6.46 10.13 -11.49
CA ILE A 204 7.06 9.57 -12.69
C ILE A 204 6.84 10.43 -13.93
N ASP A 205 5.89 11.37 -13.88
CA ASP A 205 5.68 12.38 -14.93
C ASP A 205 6.57 13.62 -14.68
N PRO A 206 7.55 13.90 -15.56
CA PRO A 206 8.39 15.09 -15.44
C PRO A 206 7.60 16.41 -15.46
N GLN A 207 6.44 16.45 -16.13
CA GLN A 207 5.61 17.65 -16.19
C GLN A 207 4.90 17.92 -14.87
N ALA A 208 4.45 16.87 -14.17
CA ALA A 208 3.96 16.97 -12.80
C ALA A 208 5.07 17.50 -11.87
N CYS A 209 6.28 16.97 -11.99
CA CYS A 209 7.43 17.48 -11.22
C CYS A 209 7.74 18.97 -11.45
N VAL A 210 7.60 19.48 -12.68
CA VAL A 210 7.74 20.92 -12.96
C VAL A 210 6.65 21.72 -12.25
N THR A 211 5.41 21.28 -12.37
CA THR A 211 4.24 21.95 -11.75
C THR A 211 4.34 21.96 -10.23
N ALA A 212 4.72 20.83 -9.62
CA ALA A 212 4.94 20.73 -8.19
C ALA A 212 6.01 21.72 -7.72
N ARG A 213 7.14 21.84 -8.42
CA ARG A 213 8.21 22.80 -8.07
C ARG A 213 7.72 24.25 -8.10
N GLU A 214 6.93 24.63 -9.09
CA GLU A 214 6.37 25.98 -9.18
C GLU A 214 5.46 26.28 -7.98
N ASN A 215 4.56 25.35 -7.65
CA ASN A 215 3.67 25.49 -6.49
C ASN A 215 4.42 25.48 -5.16
N ILE A 216 5.49 24.68 -5.03
CA ILE A 216 6.34 24.64 -3.83
C ILE A 216 7.01 25.99 -3.59
N ILE A 217 7.57 26.59 -4.65
CA ILE A 217 8.19 27.93 -4.59
C ILE A 217 7.15 28.99 -4.24
N GLN A 218 5.94 28.92 -4.81
CA GLN A 218 4.86 29.85 -4.48
C GLN A 218 4.48 29.83 -2.99
N ASN A 219 4.67 28.70 -2.33
CA ASN A 219 4.40 28.52 -0.90
C ASN A 219 5.63 28.71 0.00
N GLY A 220 6.81 28.97 -0.56
CA GLY A 220 8.05 29.15 0.20
C GLY A 220 8.53 27.86 0.89
N CYS A 221 8.22 26.69 0.32
CA CYS A 221 8.52 25.38 0.91
C CYS A 221 9.75 24.70 0.29
N GLU A 222 10.54 25.38 -0.55
CA GLU A 222 11.66 24.81 -1.31
C GLU A 222 12.84 24.34 -0.45
N GLU A 223 12.97 24.82 0.79
CA GLU A 223 14.00 24.35 1.73
C GLU A 223 13.62 23.02 2.41
N VAL A 224 12.33 22.68 2.40
CA VAL A 224 11.77 21.50 3.09
C VAL A 224 11.41 20.40 2.09
N ILE A 225 10.95 20.78 0.89
CA ILE A 225 10.43 19.84 -0.10
C ILE A 225 11.44 19.65 -1.24
N SER A 226 11.82 18.41 -1.48
CA SER A 226 12.59 17.99 -2.67
C SER A 226 11.67 17.30 -3.67
N VAL A 227 11.83 17.61 -4.96
CA VAL A 227 11.01 17.01 -6.05
C VAL A 227 11.89 16.15 -6.94
N THR A 228 11.47 14.89 -7.14
CA THR A 228 12.20 13.89 -7.93
C THR A 228 11.28 13.15 -8.90
N ASP A 229 11.82 12.77 -10.05
CA ASP A 229 11.21 11.90 -11.06
C ASP A 229 11.75 10.46 -11.01
N SER A 230 12.56 10.14 -9.99
CA SER A 230 13.09 8.79 -9.77
C SER A 230 11.98 7.82 -9.38
N LEU A 231 12.18 6.53 -9.68
CA LEU A 231 11.24 5.50 -9.25
C LEU A 231 11.23 5.37 -7.73
N LEU A 232 10.09 4.96 -7.16
CA LEU A 232 9.94 4.75 -5.73
C LEU A 232 11.04 3.83 -5.20
N GLU A 233 11.37 2.76 -5.92
CA GLU A 233 12.38 1.76 -5.59
C GLU A 233 13.81 2.30 -5.52
N GLU A 234 14.09 3.46 -6.11
CA GLU A 234 15.42 4.09 -6.15
C GLU A 234 15.65 5.08 -5.00
N LEU A 235 14.60 5.44 -4.26
CA LEU A 235 14.74 6.30 -3.09
C LEU A 235 15.56 5.59 -2.00
N GLY A 236 16.38 6.32 -1.24
CA GLY A 236 17.29 5.73 -0.24
C GLY A 236 16.85 5.90 1.21
N TYR A 237 15.65 6.45 1.45
CA TYR A 237 15.25 6.97 2.76
C TYR A 237 14.01 6.27 3.30
N ASP A 238 13.97 6.13 4.64
CA ASP A 238 12.77 5.75 5.38
C ASP A 238 12.01 7.02 5.82
N PHE A 239 10.68 6.97 5.72
CA PHE A 239 9.76 8.07 5.95
C PHE A 239 8.82 7.78 7.12
N ASP A 240 8.47 8.81 7.89
CA ASP A 240 7.54 8.70 9.02
C ASP A 240 6.09 8.56 8.54
N VAL A 241 5.79 9.20 7.41
CA VAL A 241 4.49 9.17 6.75
C VAL A 241 4.70 9.06 5.25
N ILE A 242 3.89 8.22 4.62
CA ILE A 242 3.85 8.10 3.16
C ILE A 242 2.42 8.43 2.70
N LEU A 243 2.32 9.40 1.80
CA LEU A 243 1.10 9.83 1.11
C LEU A 243 1.14 9.21 -0.28
N ALA A 244 0.16 8.38 -0.62
CA ALA A 244 0.09 7.68 -1.91
C ALA A 244 -1.32 7.84 -2.51
N ASN A 245 -1.64 9.07 -2.90
CA ASN A 245 -2.91 9.39 -3.57
C ASN A 245 -2.82 9.12 -5.09
N ILE A 246 -2.53 7.87 -5.42
CA ILE A 246 -2.37 7.34 -6.79
C ILE A 246 -3.47 6.33 -7.13
N LEU A 247 -3.48 5.85 -8.37
CA LEU A 247 -4.42 4.83 -8.83
C LEU A 247 -4.39 3.59 -7.92
N ALA A 248 -5.56 2.97 -7.72
CA ALA A 248 -5.70 1.82 -6.82
C ALA A 248 -4.80 0.63 -7.21
N GLU A 249 -4.66 0.36 -8.51
CA GLU A 249 -3.80 -0.71 -9.04
C GLU A 249 -2.32 -0.46 -8.72
N GLU A 250 -1.88 0.80 -8.81
CA GLU A 250 -0.53 1.20 -8.48
C GLU A 250 -0.27 1.13 -6.98
N ASN A 251 -1.25 1.50 -6.15
CA ASN A 251 -1.18 1.29 -4.71
C ASN A 251 -1.01 -0.20 -4.33
N ILE A 252 -1.71 -1.10 -5.02
CA ILE A 252 -1.55 -2.56 -4.82
C ILE A 252 -0.16 -3.02 -5.27
N ARG A 253 0.30 -2.56 -6.44
CA ARG A 253 1.61 -2.92 -6.99
C ARG A 253 2.76 -2.45 -6.09
N LEU A 254 2.64 -1.25 -5.53
CA LEU A 254 3.67 -0.59 -4.72
C LEU A 254 3.54 -0.87 -3.22
N ALA A 255 2.57 -1.67 -2.77
CA ALA A 255 2.31 -1.89 -1.35
C ALA A 255 3.55 -2.35 -0.57
N VAL A 256 4.30 -3.33 -1.09
CA VAL A 256 5.53 -3.81 -0.43
C VAL A 256 6.64 -2.74 -0.42
N PRO A 257 7.02 -2.14 -1.57
CA PRO A 257 7.98 -1.03 -1.59
C PRO A 257 7.60 0.16 -0.70
N LEU A 258 6.32 0.50 -0.59
CA LEU A 258 5.85 1.58 0.30
C LEU A 258 6.05 1.20 1.77
N LEU A 259 5.70 -0.03 2.15
CA LEU A 259 5.88 -0.52 3.53
C LEU A 259 7.36 -0.63 3.91
N GLU A 260 8.23 -1.06 3.00
CA GLU A 260 9.68 -1.12 3.23
C GLU A 260 10.30 0.24 3.52
N ARG A 261 9.63 1.32 3.12
CA ARG A 261 10.08 2.71 3.31
C ARG A 261 9.42 3.42 4.48
N LEU A 262 8.46 2.80 5.15
CA LEU A 262 7.79 3.41 6.29
C LEU A 262 8.59 3.13 7.57
N GLN A 263 9.07 4.16 8.24
CA GLN A 263 9.70 4.03 9.55
C GLN A 263 8.71 3.46 10.56
N SER A 264 9.19 2.55 11.40
CA SER A 264 8.40 2.05 12.51
C SER A 264 8.01 3.17 13.49
N LEU A 265 6.73 3.23 13.85
CA LEU A 265 6.20 4.16 14.85
C LEU A 265 6.85 4.02 16.23
N LEU A 266 7.40 2.84 16.58
CA LEU A 266 8.12 2.66 17.86
C LEU A 266 9.54 3.22 17.84
N CYS A 267 10.16 3.42 16.67
CA CYS A 267 11.48 4.04 16.55
C CYS A 267 11.49 5.52 16.96
N GLN A 268 10.32 6.16 16.99
CA GLN A 268 10.18 7.58 17.34
C GLN A 268 9.84 7.83 18.82
N VAL A 269 9.66 6.76 19.60
CA VAL A 269 9.25 6.86 21.00
C VAL A 269 10.47 6.98 21.92
N ALA A 270 10.44 7.96 22.80
CA ALA A 270 11.46 8.19 23.82
C ALA A 270 11.02 7.69 25.21
N VAL A 271 12.01 7.45 26.07
CA VAL A 271 11.74 7.17 27.49
C VAL A 271 10.97 8.34 28.11
N GLY A 272 9.83 8.03 28.73
CA GLY A 272 8.91 8.99 29.33
C GLY A 272 7.66 9.28 28.48
N ASP A 273 7.64 8.88 27.21
CA ASP A 273 6.46 9.09 26.35
C ASP A 273 5.27 8.23 26.77
N GLU A 274 4.07 8.76 26.56
CA GLU A 274 2.80 8.07 26.79
C GLU A 274 2.27 7.47 25.48
N ILE A 275 2.12 6.14 25.43
CA ILE A 275 1.54 5.41 24.32
C ILE A 275 0.08 5.05 24.65
N ILE A 276 -0.85 5.50 23.81
CA ILE A 276 -2.25 5.07 23.85
C ILE A 276 -2.36 3.71 23.14
N LEU A 277 -2.77 2.67 23.88
CA LEU A 277 -2.86 1.33 23.30
C LEU A 277 -4.06 1.19 22.34
N PRO A 278 -3.88 0.57 21.16
CA PRO A 278 -4.96 0.30 20.22
C PRO A 278 -6.10 -0.51 20.85
N LYS A 279 -7.32 -0.34 20.34
CA LYS A 279 -8.55 -1.01 20.86
C LYS A 279 -8.39 -2.53 21.03
N GLU A 280 -7.72 -3.18 20.10
CA GLU A 280 -7.47 -4.62 20.09
C GLU A 280 -6.56 -5.04 21.27
N VAL A 281 -5.52 -4.26 21.54
CA VAL A 281 -4.60 -4.46 22.66
C VAL A 281 -5.28 -4.15 24.00
N ARG A 282 -6.15 -3.13 24.06
CA ARG A 282 -6.90 -2.76 25.27
C ARG A 282 -7.72 -3.93 25.82
N HIS A 283 -8.41 -4.67 24.95
CA HIS A 283 -9.18 -5.84 25.37
C HIS A 283 -8.28 -6.93 25.94
N HIS A 284 -7.15 -7.19 25.29
CA HIS A 284 -6.18 -8.19 25.75
C HIS A 284 -5.61 -7.83 27.14
N VAL A 285 -5.18 -6.58 27.34
CA VAL A 285 -4.63 -6.09 28.61
C VAL A 285 -5.67 -6.15 29.74
N LYS A 286 -6.89 -5.65 29.51
CA LYS A 286 -7.92 -5.52 30.54
C LYS A 286 -8.66 -6.82 30.84
N THR A 287 -9.08 -7.54 29.80
CA THR A 287 -10.03 -8.65 29.95
C THR A 287 -9.32 -9.99 30.02
N VAL A 288 -8.30 -10.19 29.18
CA VAL A 288 -7.57 -11.46 29.09
C VAL A 288 -6.49 -11.53 30.18
N LEU A 289 -5.54 -10.59 30.16
CA LEU A 289 -4.42 -10.57 31.12
C LEU A 289 -4.80 -9.94 32.47
N ARG A 290 -5.84 -9.10 32.49
CA ARG A 290 -6.35 -8.41 33.70
C ARG A 290 -5.26 -7.65 34.45
N LEU A 291 -4.39 -6.97 33.68
CA LEU A 291 -3.28 -6.22 34.25
C LEU A 291 -3.76 -5.00 35.04
N ALA A 292 -3.07 -4.70 36.12
CA ALA A 292 -3.34 -3.54 36.97
C ALA A 292 -2.46 -2.34 36.57
N LYS A 293 -2.82 -1.15 37.02
CA LYS A 293 -1.95 0.04 36.90
C LYS A 293 -0.59 -0.27 37.55
N GLY A 294 0.48 0.13 36.86
CA GLY A 294 1.86 -0.14 37.23
C GLY A 294 2.40 -1.48 36.70
N SER A 295 1.58 -2.33 36.09
CA SER A 295 2.09 -3.56 35.47
C SER A 295 3.02 -3.23 34.31
N GLU A 296 4.11 -3.98 34.19
CA GLU A 296 5.02 -3.88 33.06
C GLU A 296 4.50 -4.69 31.87
N LEU A 297 4.68 -4.14 30.67
CA LEU A 297 4.49 -4.82 29.41
C LEU A 297 5.63 -4.46 28.44
N LEU A 298 5.85 -5.33 27.47
CA LEU A 298 6.73 -5.07 26.35
C LEU A 298 5.85 -4.80 25.12
N LEU A 299 6.03 -3.68 24.43
CA LEU A 299 5.35 -3.36 23.17
C LEU A 299 6.34 -3.57 22.03
N GLY A 300 5.92 -4.24 20.96
CA GLY A 300 6.72 -4.45 19.76
C GLY A 300 6.02 -3.95 18.50
N ASP A 301 6.80 -3.49 17.52
CA ASP A 301 6.31 -3.02 16.21
C ASP A 301 6.26 -4.13 15.16
N GLY A 302 6.81 -5.31 15.49
CA GLY A 302 6.97 -6.42 14.56
C GLY A 302 8.11 -6.24 13.56
N GLN A 303 8.92 -5.20 13.72
CA GLN A 303 10.04 -4.80 12.86
C GLN A 303 11.33 -4.61 13.67
N GLY A 304 11.42 -5.25 14.85
CA GLY A 304 12.61 -5.26 15.70
C GLY A 304 12.58 -4.28 16.87
N SER A 305 11.82 -3.18 16.80
CA SER A 305 11.78 -2.20 17.89
C SER A 305 10.85 -2.66 19.00
N CYS A 306 11.33 -2.54 20.23
CA CYS A 306 10.61 -2.96 21.42
C CYS A 306 10.74 -1.92 22.54
N CYS A 307 9.62 -1.57 23.16
CA CYS A 307 9.57 -0.63 24.27
C CYS A 307 9.03 -1.33 25.52
N ARG A 308 9.79 -1.29 26.63
CA ARG A 308 9.29 -1.70 27.94
C ARG A 308 8.52 -0.55 28.54
N CYS A 309 7.26 -0.80 28.90
CA CYS A 309 6.35 0.23 29.37
C CYS A 309 5.65 -0.18 30.67
N SER A 310 5.27 0.80 31.48
CA SER A 310 4.39 0.61 32.64
C SER A 310 2.99 1.15 32.36
N LEU A 311 1.95 0.35 32.68
CA LEU A 311 0.56 0.81 32.54
C LEU A 311 0.27 1.98 33.47
N ALA A 312 0.03 3.17 32.91
CA ALA A 312 -0.24 4.39 33.68
C ALA A 312 -1.73 4.64 33.90
N ARG A 313 -2.56 4.34 32.89
CA ARG A 313 -4.01 4.57 32.92
C ARG A 313 -4.77 3.39 32.34
N LEU A 314 -5.86 3.01 33.00
CA LEU A 314 -6.77 1.93 32.58
C LEU A 314 -8.22 2.41 32.47
N ASP A 315 -8.57 3.61 32.92
CA ASP A 315 -9.93 4.14 32.79
C ASP A 315 -10.07 4.87 31.44
N GLY A 316 -11.05 4.46 30.63
CA GLY A 316 -11.17 4.91 29.24
C GLY A 316 -10.07 4.34 28.35
N ASP A 317 -9.24 5.22 27.77
CA ASP A 317 -8.06 4.85 27.01
C ASP A 317 -6.99 4.23 27.92
N VAL A 318 -6.40 3.13 27.44
CA VAL A 318 -5.30 2.47 28.15
C VAL A 318 -4.02 3.12 27.70
N VAL A 319 -3.26 3.64 28.66
CA VAL A 319 -2.01 4.35 28.40
C VAL A 319 -0.87 3.63 29.09
N ALA A 320 0.21 3.41 28.34
CA ALA A 320 1.46 2.87 28.82
C ALA A 320 2.55 3.95 28.74
N VAL A 321 3.32 4.14 29.80
CA VAL A 321 4.47 5.06 29.82
C VAL A 321 5.72 4.27 29.49
N VAL A 322 6.55 4.79 28.59
CA VAL A 322 7.77 4.12 28.12
C VAL A 322 8.88 4.28 29.14
N ASN A 323 9.42 3.15 29.60
CA ASN A 323 10.52 3.10 30.56
C ASN A 323 11.88 2.89 29.86
N GLU A 324 11.88 2.10 28.78
CA GLU A 324 13.09 1.69 28.06
C GLU A 324 12.72 1.39 26.60
N CYS A 325 13.57 1.81 25.67
CA CYS A 325 13.46 1.47 24.25
C CYS A 325 14.68 0.63 23.84
N SER A 326 14.44 -0.39 23.04
CA SER A 326 15.46 -1.31 22.54
C SER A 326 15.16 -1.67 21.10
N PHE A 327 16.20 -1.99 20.34
CA PHE A 327 16.08 -2.54 19.00
C PHE A 327 16.73 -3.91 18.99
N ASN A 328 15.97 -4.92 18.55
CA ASN A 328 16.44 -6.29 18.44
C ASN A 328 16.89 -6.53 17.01
N GLU A 329 18.18 -6.75 16.80
CA GLU A 329 18.69 -7.18 15.50
C GLU A 329 18.05 -8.53 15.11
N GLN A 330 17.86 -8.75 13.81
CA GLN A 330 17.39 -10.05 13.34
C GLN A 330 18.52 -11.07 13.48
N THR A 331 18.45 -11.91 14.51
CA THR A 331 19.45 -12.95 14.78
C THR A 331 19.09 -14.29 14.13
N ALA A 332 17.80 -14.56 13.91
CA ALA A 332 17.34 -15.75 13.23
C ALA A 332 17.72 -15.74 11.75
N LEU A 333 18.07 -16.90 11.19
CA LEU A 333 18.28 -17.05 9.75
C LEU A 333 16.98 -16.68 9.01
N PRO A 334 17.02 -15.80 7.99
CA PRO A 334 15.85 -15.54 7.15
C PRO A 334 15.44 -16.81 6.41
N VAL A 335 14.31 -17.39 6.82
CA VAL A 335 13.72 -18.59 6.19
C VAL A 335 12.38 -18.24 5.57
N GLU A 336 12.27 -18.39 4.26
CA GLU A 336 11.03 -18.29 3.49
C GLU A 336 10.41 -19.68 3.33
N LEU A 337 9.21 -19.91 3.88
CA LEU A 337 8.52 -21.18 3.81
C LEU A 337 7.43 -21.16 2.75
N PHE A 338 7.69 -21.80 1.62
CA PHE A 338 6.73 -22.09 0.57
C PHE A 338 5.99 -23.37 0.93
N GLN A 339 4.70 -23.24 1.25
CA GLN A 339 3.90 -24.32 1.77
C GLN A 339 2.73 -24.59 0.83
N GLY A 340 2.77 -25.72 0.14
CA GLY A 340 1.62 -26.28 -0.55
C GLY A 340 0.49 -26.48 0.45
N LEU A 341 -0.65 -25.82 0.19
CA LEU A 341 -1.71 -25.66 1.17
C LEU A 341 -2.33 -27.02 1.55
N PRO A 342 -2.20 -27.44 2.82
CA PRO A 342 -2.78 -28.69 3.28
C PRO A 342 -4.28 -28.58 3.56
N GLY A 343 -4.93 -29.73 3.74
CA GLY A 343 -6.35 -29.79 4.13
C GLY A 343 -6.58 -29.46 5.61
N GLY A 344 -7.75 -28.87 5.92
CA GLY A 344 -8.18 -28.59 7.29
C GLY A 344 -7.34 -27.52 8.00
N ASP A 345 -7.15 -27.70 9.31
CA ASP A 345 -6.44 -26.73 10.19
C ASP A 345 -4.92 -26.94 10.22
N LYS A 346 -4.38 -27.86 9.41
CA LYS A 346 -2.94 -28.18 9.45
C LYS A 346 -2.04 -27.01 9.08
N PHE A 347 -2.51 -26.13 8.19
CA PHE A 347 -1.75 -24.94 7.83
C PHE A 347 -1.61 -23.97 9.02
N GLU A 348 -2.61 -23.92 9.91
CA GLU A 348 -2.56 -23.10 11.12
C GLU A 348 -1.46 -23.59 12.08
N LEU A 349 -1.30 -24.92 12.19
CA LEU A 349 -0.19 -25.51 12.93
C LEU A 349 1.17 -25.17 12.29
N VAL A 350 1.25 -25.19 10.95
CA VAL A 350 2.46 -24.78 10.22
C VAL A 350 2.80 -23.33 10.55
N LEU A 351 1.85 -22.41 10.43
CA LEU A 351 2.05 -20.99 10.75
C LEU A 351 2.50 -20.80 12.19
N GLN A 352 1.78 -21.37 13.15
CA GLN A 352 2.08 -21.23 14.58
C GLN A 352 3.49 -21.71 14.90
N LYS A 353 3.81 -22.96 14.55
CA LYS A 353 5.06 -23.59 14.97
C LYS A 353 6.27 -23.12 14.21
N ASN A 354 6.13 -22.75 12.94
CA ASN A 354 7.25 -22.18 12.20
C ASN A 354 7.50 -20.71 12.58
N THR A 355 6.49 -19.98 13.06
CA THR A 355 6.69 -18.65 13.66
C THR A 355 7.57 -18.76 14.91
N GLU A 356 7.26 -19.73 15.79
CA GLU A 356 8.07 -20.07 16.97
C GLU A 356 9.51 -20.50 16.60
N LEU A 357 9.70 -21.17 15.45
CA LEU A 357 10.99 -21.65 14.94
C LEU A 357 11.72 -20.63 14.06
N GLY A 358 11.35 -19.35 14.09
CA GLY A 358 12.12 -18.29 13.41
C GLY A 358 11.87 -18.12 11.91
N VAL A 359 10.90 -18.81 11.29
CA VAL A 359 10.54 -18.58 9.87
C VAL A 359 10.10 -17.13 9.67
N SER A 360 10.67 -16.42 8.69
CA SER A 360 10.46 -14.98 8.48
C SER A 360 9.33 -14.67 7.52
N ARG A 361 9.02 -15.56 6.58
CA ARG A 361 7.93 -15.34 5.61
C ARG A 361 7.27 -16.65 5.21
N PHE A 362 5.95 -16.62 5.03
CA PHE A 362 5.15 -17.74 4.59
C PHE A 362 4.54 -17.45 3.23
N TYR A 363 4.76 -18.37 2.28
CA TYR A 363 4.15 -18.35 0.95
C TYR A 363 3.18 -19.54 0.83
N PRO A 364 1.87 -19.34 1.05
CA PRO A 364 0.90 -20.40 0.83
C PRO A 364 0.72 -20.65 -0.66
N LEU A 365 0.92 -21.89 -1.12
CA LEU A 365 0.83 -22.24 -2.53
C LEU A 365 -0.37 -23.15 -2.81
N VAL A 366 -1.16 -22.78 -3.81
CA VAL A 366 -2.20 -23.63 -4.38
C VAL A 366 -1.54 -24.57 -5.36
N THR A 367 -1.38 -25.83 -4.95
CA THR A 367 -0.84 -26.90 -5.79
C THR A 367 -1.97 -27.72 -6.41
N GLU A 368 -1.68 -28.48 -7.47
CA GLU A 368 -2.66 -29.33 -8.15
C GLU A 368 -3.31 -30.35 -7.20
N ARG A 369 -2.54 -30.82 -6.21
CA ARG A 369 -2.99 -31.83 -5.23
C ARG A 369 -3.39 -31.22 -3.88
N SER A 370 -3.48 -29.90 -3.78
CA SER A 370 -3.99 -29.23 -2.58
C SER A 370 -5.50 -29.43 -2.46
N GLN A 371 -5.95 -29.74 -1.24
CA GLN A 371 -7.40 -29.82 -0.93
C GLN A 371 -8.00 -28.43 -0.62
N PHE A 372 -7.22 -27.37 -0.75
CA PHE A 372 -7.62 -26.01 -0.46
C PHE A 372 -8.52 -25.45 -1.56
N LYS A 373 -9.80 -25.25 -1.24
CA LYS A 373 -10.78 -24.57 -2.09
C LYS A 373 -11.47 -23.49 -1.27
N VAL A 374 -10.91 -22.28 -1.27
CA VAL A 374 -11.53 -21.13 -0.59
C VAL A 374 -11.93 -20.13 -1.67
N PRO A 375 -13.23 -19.79 -1.79
CA PRO A 375 -13.69 -18.73 -2.69
C PRO A 375 -13.06 -17.38 -2.33
N GLY A 376 -12.81 -16.51 -3.31
CA GLY A 376 -12.14 -15.22 -3.13
C GLY A 376 -12.73 -14.37 -1.98
N HIS A 377 -14.06 -14.25 -1.89
CA HIS A 377 -14.75 -13.49 -0.83
C HIS A 377 -14.56 -14.02 0.60
N LYS A 378 -14.04 -15.25 0.79
CA LYS A 378 -13.70 -15.82 2.11
C LYS A 378 -12.21 -15.78 2.40
N LEU A 379 -11.39 -15.35 1.44
CA LEU A 379 -9.95 -15.35 1.58
C LEU A 379 -9.51 -14.32 2.62
N ASP A 380 -10.06 -13.11 2.61
CA ASP A 380 -9.62 -12.05 3.52
C ASP A 380 -9.85 -12.42 5.00
N ARG A 381 -11.03 -12.97 5.34
CA ARG A 381 -11.30 -13.51 6.68
C ARG A 381 -10.34 -14.62 7.08
N LYS A 382 -9.86 -15.41 6.11
CA LYS A 382 -8.90 -16.48 6.36
C LYS A 382 -7.49 -15.91 6.56
N MET A 383 -7.11 -14.90 5.79
CA MET A 383 -5.86 -14.14 5.96
C MET A 383 -5.82 -13.48 7.34
N GLU A 384 -6.90 -12.81 7.76
CA GLU A 384 -7.01 -12.22 9.11
C GLU A 384 -6.82 -13.27 10.22
N ARG A 385 -7.39 -14.46 10.05
CA ARG A 385 -7.22 -15.58 11.00
C ARG A 385 -5.76 -16.04 11.03
N TRP A 386 -5.11 -16.20 9.88
CA TRP A 386 -3.71 -16.60 9.79
C TRP A 386 -2.77 -15.56 10.39
N GLN A 387 -3.01 -14.28 10.13
CA GLN A 387 -2.23 -13.20 10.73
C GLN A 387 -2.39 -13.19 12.25
N ARG A 388 -3.60 -13.45 12.78
CA ARG A 388 -3.82 -13.56 14.22
C ARG A 388 -3.01 -14.71 14.84
N ILE A 389 -2.99 -15.89 14.19
CA ILE A 389 -2.21 -17.04 14.66
C ILE A 389 -0.72 -16.72 14.70
N VAL A 390 -0.20 -16.05 13.66
CA VAL A 390 1.19 -15.60 13.60
C VAL A 390 1.50 -14.59 14.70
N ASN A 391 0.65 -13.59 14.88
CA ASN A 391 0.84 -12.57 15.92
C ASN A 391 0.83 -13.22 17.32
N GLU A 392 -0.11 -14.12 17.61
CA GLU A 392 -0.18 -14.84 18.89
C GLU A 392 1.06 -15.72 19.12
N ALA A 393 1.51 -16.43 18.08
CA ALA A 393 2.72 -17.26 18.16
C ALA A 393 3.98 -16.42 18.38
N ALA A 394 4.11 -15.28 17.69
CA ALA A 394 5.23 -14.36 17.84
C ALA A 394 5.26 -13.73 19.23
N ARG A 395 4.10 -13.30 19.76
CA ARG A 395 3.98 -12.82 21.14
C ARG A 395 4.42 -13.89 22.13
N GLN A 396 3.91 -15.12 21.99
CA GLN A 396 4.25 -16.23 22.88
C GLN A 396 5.75 -16.58 22.85
N SER A 397 6.35 -16.57 21.66
CA SER A 397 7.78 -16.85 21.44
C SER A 397 8.69 -15.63 21.65
N GLN A 398 8.12 -14.48 22.03
CA GLN A 398 8.85 -13.24 22.30
C GLN A 398 9.63 -12.70 21.10
N ARG A 399 9.07 -12.88 19.91
CA ARG A 399 9.71 -12.48 18.67
C ARG A 399 9.46 -10.99 18.38
N ALA A 400 10.53 -10.21 18.26
CA ALA A 400 10.46 -8.79 17.90
C ALA A 400 10.11 -8.57 16.41
N TRP A 401 10.46 -9.54 15.55
CA TRP A 401 10.20 -9.50 14.11
C TRP A 401 9.01 -10.39 13.76
N LEU A 402 7.89 -9.82 13.34
CA LEU A 402 6.71 -10.58 12.92
C LEU A 402 6.93 -11.16 11.52
N PRO A 403 6.65 -12.45 11.30
CA PRO A 403 6.73 -12.99 9.95
C PRO A 403 5.53 -12.56 9.11
N CYS A 404 5.77 -12.36 7.82
CA CYS A 404 4.73 -12.01 6.86
C CYS A 404 4.05 -13.28 6.32
N VAL A 405 2.72 -13.23 6.11
CA VAL A 405 1.95 -14.30 5.46
C VAL A 405 1.40 -13.77 4.14
N GLU A 406 1.91 -14.30 3.04
CA GLU A 406 1.49 -13.90 1.70
C GLU A 406 0.10 -14.42 1.34
N ARG A 407 -0.54 -13.79 0.36
CA ARG A 407 -1.77 -14.32 -0.23
C ARG A 407 -1.49 -15.65 -0.95
N PRO A 408 -2.42 -16.63 -0.87
CA PRO A 408 -2.31 -17.87 -1.64
C PRO A 408 -2.10 -17.61 -3.13
N ALA A 409 -1.05 -18.21 -3.70
CA ALA A 409 -0.69 -18.05 -5.10
C ALA A 409 -0.51 -19.39 -5.80
N ALA A 410 -0.56 -19.40 -7.14
CA ALA A 410 -0.14 -20.55 -7.92
C ALA A 410 1.38 -20.79 -7.76
N VAL A 411 1.81 -22.05 -7.84
CA VAL A 411 3.21 -22.46 -7.60
C VAL A 411 4.22 -21.62 -8.38
N ALA A 412 4.02 -21.45 -9.69
CA ALA A 412 4.96 -20.70 -10.53
C ALA A 412 5.12 -19.23 -10.09
N HIS A 413 4.00 -18.57 -9.79
CA HIS A 413 4.02 -17.17 -9.35
C HIS A 413 4.65 -17.04 -7.95
N GLY A 414 4.28 -17.90 -7.01
CA GLY A 414 4.81 -17.85 -5.66
C GLY A 414 6.32 -18.06 -5.63
N LEU A 415 6.84 -19.11 -6.30
CA LEU A 415 8.28 -19.40 -6.30
C LEU A 415 9.13 -18.30 -6.97
N ALA A 416 8.55 -17.49 -7.85
CA ALA A 416 9.23 -16.36 -8.48
C ALA A 416 9.49 -15.18 -7.53
N GLN A 417 8.78 -15.12 -6.39
CA GLN A 417 8.92 -14.04 -5.40
C GLN A 417 10.17 -14.19 -4.51
N SER A 418 10.83 -15.35 -4.54
CA SER A 418 11.98 -15.62 -3.66
C SER A 418 13.29 -15.09 -4.24
N ASN A 419 14.01 -14.29 -3.46
CA ASN A 419 15.39 -13.87 -3.73
C ASN A 419 16.42 -14.58 -2.82
N ALA A 420 16.01 -15.63 -2.11
CA ALA A 420 16.89 -16.37 -1.20
C ALA A 420 18.09 -16.99 -1.93
N GLU A 421 19.27 -16.93 -1.29
CA GLU A 421 20.52 -17.47 -1.81
C GLU A 421 20.45 -19.00 -1.98
N LEU A 422 19.87 -19.70 -1.00
CA LEU A 422 19.69 -21.15 -1.04
C LEU A 422 18.20 -21.50 -1.18
N LYS A 423 17.85 -22.27 -2.20
CA LYS A 423 16.48 -22.70 -2.46
C LYS A 423 16.37 -24.23 -2.40
N LEU A 424 15.57 -24.75 -1.47
CA LEU A 424 15.44 -26.17 -1.17
C LEU A 424 14.03 -26.65 -1.46
N LEU A 425 13.90 -27.74 -2.22
CA LEU A 425 12.62 -28.42 -2.46
C LEU A 425 12.60 -29.73 -1.67
N LEU A 426 11.72 -29.84 -0.67
CA LEU A 426 11.50 -31.08 0.05
C LEU A 426 10.55 -31.98 -0.73
N TRP A 427 11.09 -33.05 -1.32
CA TRP A 427 10.33 -33.95 -2.18
C TRP A 427 10.63 -35.41 -1.87
N GLU A 428 9.59 -36.25 -1.83
CA GLU A 428 9.73 -37.66 -1.47
C GLU A 428 10.56 -38.47 -2.47
N GLN A 429 10.67 -38.01 -3.71
CA GLN A 429 11.55 -38.61 -4.74
C GLN A 429 12.88 -37.87 -4.89
N GLY A 430 13.19 -36.94 -3.97
CA GLY A 430 14.44 -36.22 -3.92
C GLY A 430 15.63 -37.16 -3.73
N THR A 431 16.57 -37.14 -4.68
CA THR A 431 17.72 -38.06 -4.70
C THR A 431 18.92 -37.57 -3.90
N ARG A 432 18.93 -36.31 -3.46
CA ARG A 432 20.04 -35.68 -2.74
C ARG A 432 19.73 -35.60 -1.25
N PRO A 433 20.59 -36.16 -0.36
CA PRO A 433 20.42 -35.96 1.07
C PRO A 433 20.61 -34.47 1.43
N LEU A 434 19.73 -33.91 2.26
CA LEU A 434 19.78 -32.49 2.69
C LEU A 434 21.20 -32.04 3.10
N LYS A 435 21.89 -32.84 3.94
CA LYS A 435 23.24 -32.55 4.44
C LYS A 435 24.28 -32.28 3.34
N THR A 436 24.09 -32.82 2.14
CA THR A 436 25.03 -32.64 1.01
C THR A 436 24.84 -31.34 0.25
N VAL A 437 23.69 -30.68 0.44
CA VAL A 437 23.32 -29.43 -0.25
C VAL A 437 23.52 -28.22 0.67
N LEU A 438 23.43 -28.41 1.98
CA LEU A 438 23.67 -27.37 2.97
C LEU A 438 25.15 -26.89 2.94
N PRO A 439 25.41 -25.59 2.70
CA PRO A 439 26.76 -25.03 2.66
C PRO A 439 27.44 -25.01 4.05
N SER A 440 28.76 -24.83 4.08
CA SER A 440 29.46 -24.63 5.36
C SER A 440 29.34 -23.20 5.89
N ASN A 441 29.21 -22.23 4.99
CA ASN A 441 28.99 -20.82 5.35
C ASN A 441 27.48 -20.56 5.50
N THR A 442 27.13 -19.63 6.39
CA THR A 442 25.74 -19.17 6.55
C THR A 442 25.26 -18.46 5.27
N PRO A 443 24.20 -18.94 4.62
CA PRO A 443 23.60 -18.23 3.48
C PRO A 443 22.87 -16.96 3.97
N ALA A 444 22.74 -15.95 3.12
CA ALA A 444 21.99 -14.73 3.43
C ALA A 444 20.49 -14.98 3.67
N GLY A 445 19.95 -16.06 3.11
CA GLY A 445 18.58 -16.50 3.34
C GLY A 445 18.30 -17.85 2.67
N VAL A 446 17.29 -18.56 3.17
CA VAL A 446 16.92 -19.88 2.67
C VAL A 446 15.43 -19.95 2.34
N ALA A 447 15.10 -20.30 1.11
CA ALA A 447 13.75 -20.64 0.71
C ALA A 447 13.54 -22.15 0.75
N VAL A 448 12.43 -22.59 1.33
CA VAL A 448 12.07 -24.00 1.43
C VAL A 448 10.68 -24.23 0.86
N PHE A 449 10.57 -25.10 -0.15
CA PHE A 449 9.30 -25.53 -0.72
C PHE A 449 8.91 -26.92 -0.28
N ILE A 450 7.68 -27.03 0.26
CA ILE A 450 7.08 -28.26 0.78
C ILE A 450 5.69 -28.42 0.15
N GLY A 451 5.41 -29.59 -0.43
CA GLY A 451 4.09 -29.89 -0.98
C GLY A 451 3.00 -30.16 0.07
N PRO A 452 1.72 -30.25 -0.34
CA PRO A 452 0.64 -30.69 0.53
C PRO A 452 0.72 -32.20 0.80
N GLU A 453 -0.27 -32.77 1.49
CA GLU A 453 -0.33 -34.21 1.79
C GLU A 453 -0.40 -35.09 0.53
N GLY A 454 -0.91 -34.56 -0.58
CA GLY A 454 -0.94 -35.25 -1.87
C GLY A 454 0.42 -35.29 -2.59
N GLY A 455 1.46 -34.66 -2.03
CA GLY A 455 2.74 -34.45 -2.69
C GLY A 455 2.63 -33.47 -3.86
N LEU A 456 3.72 -33.34 -4.60
CA LEU A 456 3.81 -32.48 -5.79
C LEU A 456 3.74 -33.32 -7.07
N THR A 457 3.26 -32.71 -8.15
CA THR A 457 3.35 -33.32 -9.48
C THR A 457 4.73 -33.10 -10.09
N SER A 458 5.11 -33.93 -11.06
CA SER A 458 6.39 -33.76 -11.77
C SER A 458 6.48 -32.39 -12.45
N ALA A 459 5.36 -31.85 -12.95
CA ALA A 459 5.32 -30.52 -13.54
C ALA A 459 5.61 -29.41 -12.52
N GLU A 460 5.08 -29.51 -11.30
CA GLU A 460 5.36 -28.56 -10.22
C GLU A 460 6.81 -28.64 -9.74
N VAL A 461 7.37 -29.85 -9.67
CA VAL A 461 8.79 -30.07 -9.37
C VAL A 461 9.67 -29.45 -10.45
N ASP A 462 9.34 -29.65 -11.74
CA ASP A 462 10.07 -29.05 -12.86
C ASP A 462 10.05 -27.52 -12.81
N VAL A 463 8.90 -26.93 -12.47
CA VAL A 463 8.78 -25.47 -12.27
C VAL A 463 9.68 -25.01 -11.12
N ALA A 464 9.66 -25.70 -9.99
CA ALA A 464 10.50 -25.35 -8.85
C ALA A 464 12.00 -25.44 -9.17
N GLN A 465 12.42 -26.49 -9.89
CA GLN A 465 13.81 -26.63 -10.32
C GLN A 465 14.24 -25.54 -11.28
N LYS A 466 13.36 -25.12 -12.21
CA LYS A 466 13.61 -23.97 -13.09
C LYS A 466 13.74 -22.66 -12.33
N SER A 467 13.03 -22.52 -11.21
CA SER A 467 13.16 -21.38 -10.28
C SER A 467 14.36 -21.50 -9.31
N GLY A 468 15.24 -22.50 -9.51
CA GLY A 468 16.47 -22.69 -8.75
C GLY A 468 16.34 -23.55 -7.49
N PHE A 469 15.16 -24.12 -7.21
CA PHE A 469 14.98 -24.99 -6.05
C PHE A 469 15.65 -26.34 -6.27
N ILE A 470 16.44 -26.77 -5.29
CA ILE A 470 17.20 -28.02 -5.32
C ILE A 470 16.37 -29.12 -4.63
N PRO A 471 15.95 -30.20 -5.33
CA PRO A 471 15.23 -31.30 -4.70
C PRO A 471 16.12 -32.05 -3.72
N VAL A 472 15.66 -32.17 -2.47
CA VAL A 472 16.37 -32.84 -1.37
C VAL A 472 15.46 -33.78 -0.59
N SER A 473 16.06 -34.77 0.06
CA SER A 473 15.40 -35.69 0.99
C SER A 473 15.87 -35.48 2.42
N MET A 474 14.95 -35.64 3.38
CA MET A 474 15.19 -35.54 4.83
C MET A 474 15.18 -36.91 5.51
N GLY A 475 16.08 -37.77 5.06
CA GLY A 475 16.18 -39.15 5.55
C GLY A 475 15.16 -40.11 4.92
N PRO A 476 15.15 -41.37 5.38
CA PRO A 476 14.41 -42.45 4.71
C PRO A 476 12.91 -42.53 5.07
N ARG A 477 12.43 -41.70 5.99
CA ARG A 477 11.04 -41.72 6.48
C ARG A 477 10.26 -40.59 5.84
N ILE A 478 9.09 -40.89 5.30
CA ILE A 478 8.17 -39.88 4.79
C ILE A 478 7.59 -39.12 5.98
N LEU A 479 7.91 -37.83 6.08
CA LEU A 479 7.32 -36.92 7.06
C LEU A 479 5.98 -36.41 6.55
N ARG A 480 5.04 -36.14 7.47
CA ARG A 480 3.83 -35.38 7.13
C ARG A 480 4.23 -33.95 6.73
N THR A 481 3.41 -33.31 5.90
CA THR A 481 3.67 -31.97 5.38
C THR A 481 3.95 -30.95 6.50
N GLU A 482 3.13 -30.96 7.56
CA GLU A 482 3.34 -30.11 8.73
C GLU A 482 4.66 -30.43 9.45
N THR A 483 4.94 -31.73 9.67
CA THR A 483 6.17 -32.17 10.33
C THR A 483 7.43 -31.81 9.53
N ALA A 484 7.36 -31.88 8.20
CA ALA A 484 8.46 -31.51 7.33
C ALA A 484 8.83 -30.03 7.49
N GLY A 485 7.83 -29.13 7.52
CA GLY A 485 8.03 -27.69 7.75
C GLY A 485 8.71 -27.39 9.09
N LEU A 486 8.18 -27.95 10.18
CA LEU A 486 8.77 -27.77 11.50
C LEU A 486 10.21 -28.31 11.58
N THR A 487 10.44 -29.48 10.98
CA THR A 487 11.75 -30.15 11.04
C THR A 487 12.82 -29.35 10.30
N ILE A 488 12.51 -28.88 9.09
CA ILE A 488 13.49 -28.14 8.29
C ILE A 488 13.80 -26.76 8.89
N ALA A 489 12.79 -26.05 9.40
CA ALA A 489 13.01 -24.78 10.09
C ALA A 489 13.95 -24.96 11.29
N ALA A 490 13.69 -25.96 12.14
CA ALA A 490 14.56 -26.27 13.28
C ALA A 490 15.99 -26.64 12.87
N ILE A 491 16.17 -27.41 11.79
CA ILE A 491 17.51 -27.78 11.29
C ILE A 491 18.26 -26.54 10.78
N LEU A 492 17.58 -25.66 10.04
CA LEU A 492 18.19 -24.46 9.48
C LEU A 492 18.58 -23.47 10.58
N GLN A 493 17.70 -23.21 11.55
CA GLN A 493 18.05 -22.36 12.69
C GLN A 493 19.14 -22.96 13.57
N PHE A 494 19.12 -24.28 13.80
CA PHE A 494 20.21 -24.96 14.53
C PHE A 494 21.56 -24.83 13.83
N GLN A 495 21.58 -24.86 12.50
CA GLN A 495 22.82 -24.89 11.73
C GLN A 495 23.39 -23.48 11.45
N TYR A 496 22.53 -22.47 11.27
CA TYR A 496 22.94 -21.13 10.81
C TYR A 496 22.28 -19.97 11.54
N GLY A 497 21.25 -20.24 12.35
CA GLY A 497 20.45 -19.22 13.02
C GLY A 497 20.86 -19.03 14.47
N ASP A 498 19.87 -18.78 15.31
CA ASP A 498 20.01 -18.26 16.66
C ASP A 498 19.83 -19.30 17.78
N PHE A 499 19.80 -20.59 17.44
CA PHE A 499 19.55 -21.67 18.42
C PHE A 499 20.72 -21.90 19.40
N ASP A 500 21.88 -21.31 19.15
CA ASP A 500 23.03 -21.32 20.06
C ASP A 500 23.07 -20.08 20.99
N LEU A 501 22.17 -19.11 20.78
CA LEU A 501 22.05 -17.93 21.63
C LEU A 501 21.36 -18.29 22.96
N LEU A 502 21.83 -17.66 24.04
CA LEU A 502 21.20 -17.79 25.35
C LEU A 502 20.01 -16.84 25.45
N PRO A 503 18.90 -17.25 26.08
CA PRO A 503 17.80 -16.33 26.35
C PRO A 503 18.30 -15.17 27.22
N GLU A 504 18.15 -13.93 26.77
CA GLU A 504 18.27 -12.79 27.66
C GLU A 504 17.16 -12.86 28.72
N HIS A 505 17.48 -12.51 29.97
CA HIS A 505 16.67 -12.79 31.16
C HIS A 505 15.15 -12.55 30.98
N HIS A 506 14.36 -13.58 31.28
CA HIS A 506 12.88 -13.64 31.38
C HIS A 506 12.14 -12.31 31.20
N LEU A 507 11.86 -11.95 29.95
CA LEU A 507 10.95 -10.86 29.62
C LEU A 507 9.51 -11.36 29.62
N THR A 508 8.58 -10.50 30.00
CA THR A 508 7.16 -10.67 29.70
C THR A 508 7.01 -10.71 28.17
N PRO A 509 6.29 -11.69 27.59
CA PRO A 509 6.09 -11.73 26.15
C PRO A 509 5.51 -10.39 25.63
N PRO A 510 6.01 -9.87 24.50
CA PRO A 510 5.53 -8.63 23.93
C PRO A 510 4.03 -8.72 23.63
N ILE A 511 3.33 -7.61 23.86
CA ILE A 511 1.90 -7.41 23.59
C ILE A 511 1.76 -6.67 22.27
#